data_AF-A0A7C5MVP1-F1
#
_entry.id   AF-A0A7C5MVP1-F1
#
_cell.length_a   1.000
_cell.length_b   1.000
_cell.length_c   1.000
_cell.angle_alpha   90.00
_cell.angle_beta   90.00
_cell.angle_gamma   90.00
#
_symmetry.space_group_name_H-M   'P 1'
#
loop_
_entity.id
_entity.type
_entity.pdbx_description
1 polymer ?
#
loop_
_entity_poly.entity_id
_entity_poly.type
_entity_poly.pdbx_seq_one_letter_code
_entity_poly.pdbx_strand_id
1 'polypeptide(L)'
;MNRTAKSLFFLALGLSLFIFSCKDDEPENPNQIVSDYYFQAVIDGDTVTYQEGVSDYGQIVGDFWGGRIPGGYQYAPFTCLASAEGVANPGPNTLAESGAVAILVNTTSEANTYAAYSALPTTGVKDIGLLARTTFDSAAIGGYVSWYDAGGVEWTTNGGVQNNPSFVVTDLSDFEDNGWTPASHKLVSINFSCTIYDPNGNSKELTGGRVRGRFIRW
;
A
#
# COMPACT_ATOMS: atom_id res chain seq x y z
N MET A 1 37.16 86.55 -2.02
CA MET A 1 37.61 86.44 -3.41
C MET A 1 38.01 84.99 -3.70
N ASN A 2 37.49 84.45 -4.80
CA ASN A 2 37.89 83.26 -5.59
C ASN A 2 37.86 81.88 -4.90
N ARG A 3 36.84 81.01 -5.11
CA ARG A 3 36.50 80.19 -6.30
C ARG A 3 37.66 79.38 -6.88
N THR A 4 37.62 78.05 -6.78
CA THR A 4 37.43 77.16 -7.96
C THR A 4 37.25 75.69 -7.58
N ALA A 5 36.32 75.05 -8.29
CA ALA A 5 35.93 73.65 -8.25
C ALA A 5 36.84 72.75 -9.10
N LYS A 6 36.73 71.42 -8.93
CA LYS A 6 36.67 70.39 -10.01
C LYS A 6 36.46 68.98 -9.40
N SER A 7 35.28 68.41 -9.66
CA SER A 7 35.03 67.21 -10.48
C SER A 7 35.27 65.87 -9.75
N LEU A 8 34.20 65.20 -9.27
CA LEU A 8 33.44 64.15 -9.99
C LEU A 8 34.31 63.00 -10.53
N PHE A 9 34.26 61.86 -9.84
CA PHE A 9 34.35 60.54 -10.45
C PHE A 9 33.19 59.68 -9.92
N PHE A 10 32.13 59.62 -10.73
CA PHE A 10 31.12 58.57 -10.70
C PHE A 10 31.74 57.33 -11.37
N LEU A 11 31.73 56.16 -10.72
CA LEU A 11 31.48 54.91 -11.43
C LEU A 11 30.99 53.81 -10.48
N ALA A 12 29.85 53.25 -10.85
CA ALA A 12 29.09 52.20 -10.20
C ALA A 12 29.78 50.82 -10.22
N LEU A 13 29.49 50.03 -9.18
CA LEU A 13 29.09 48.61 -9.24
C LEU A 13 28.81 48.22 -7.77
N GLY A 14 27.59 47.92 -7.33
CA GLY A 14 26.64 47.03 -7.96
C GLY A 14 26.93 45.59 -7.47
N LEU A 15 25.97 45.02 -6.76
CA LEU A 15 25.90 43.63 -6.26
C LEU A 15 26.61 43.30 -4.94
N SER A 16 25.89 43.51 -3.85
CA SER A 16 25.91 42.55 -2.73
C SER A 16 24.54 42.51 -2.04
N LEU A 17 23.47 42.49 -2.83
CA LEU A 17 22.24 41.81 -2.42
C LEU A 17 22.55 40.33 -2.53
N PHE A 18 23.07 39.74 -1.45
CA PHE A 18 22.92 38.31 -1.23
C PHE A 18 21.43 38.08 -1.01
N ILE A 19 20.73 37.89 -2.12
CA ILE A 19 19.41 37.27 -2.15
C ILE A 19 19.66 35.91 -1.51
N PHE A 20 19.23 35.76 -0.26
CA PHE A 20 18.90 34.46 0.27
C PHE A 20 17.86 33.91 -0.70
N SER A 21 18.32 33.14 -1.69
CA SER A 21 17.49 32.19 -2.37
C SER A 21 17.12 31.17 -1.31
N CYS A 22 16.09 31.47 -0.51
CA CYS A 22 15.21 30.43 -0.02
C CYS A 22 14.83 29.66 -1.29
N LYS A 23 15.43 28.48 -1.46
CA LYS A 23 14.74 27.48 -2.25
C LYS A 23 13.47 27.28 -1.43
N ASP A 24 12.37 27.80 -1.95
CA ASP A 24 11.07 27.32 -1.54
C ASP A 24 11.13 25.83 -1.85
N ASP A 25 11.36 25.02 -0.81
CA ASP A 25 11.15 23.59 -0.91
C ASP A 25 9.68 23.46 -1.29
N GLU A 26 9.41 23.18 -2.58
CA GLU A 26 8.06 22.93 -3.03
C GLU A 26 7.46 21.89 -2.08
N PRO A 27 6.25 22.11 -1.54
CA PRO A 27 5.65 21.16 -0.63
C PRO A 27 5.63 19.80 -1.31
N GLU A 28 6.31 18.81 -0.73
CA GLU A 28 6.34 17.46 -1.27
C GLU A 28 4.90 16.99 -1.49
N ASN A 29 4.59 16.57 -2.72
CA ASN A 29 3.27 16.03 -3.01
C ASN A 29 3.19 14.63 -2.38
N PRO A 30 2.38 14.42 -1.33
CA PRO A 30 2.30 13.13 -0.63
C PRO A 30 1.77 12.01 -1.53
N ASN A 31 1.16 12.36 -2.68
CA ASN A 31 0.62 11.43 -3.65
C ASN A 31 1.61 11.02 -4.74
N GLN A 32 2.82 11.59 -4.75
CA GLN A 32 3.88 11.11 -5.63
C GLN A 32 4.46 9.80 -5.08
N ILE A 33 4.43 8.76 -5.89
CA ILE A 33 5.09 7.49 -5.55
C ILE A 33 6.60 7.67 -5.71
N VAL A 34 7.32 7.54 -4.60
CA VAL A 34 8.79 7.68 -4.48
C VAL A 34 9.46 6.41 -3.96
N SER A 35 8.70 5.47 -3.41
CA SER A 35 9.19 4.17 -2.92
C SER A 35 8.86 3.02 -3.89
N ASP A 36 9.67 1.97 -3.85
CA ASP A 36 9.42 0.72 -4.60
C ASP A 36 8.21 -0.05 -4.05
N TYR A 37 7.89 0.12 -2.77
CA TYR A 37 6.75 -0.52 -2.13
C TYR A 37 5.75 0.52 -1.64
N TYR A 38 4.51 0.37 -2.08
CA TYR A 38 3.47 1.35 -1.82
C TYR A 38 2.08 0.73 -1.91
N PHE A 39 1.14 1.40 -1.27
CA PHE A 39 -0.30 1.32 -1.49
C PHE A 39 -0.80 2.71 -1.85
N GLN A 40 -1.54 2.85 -2.94
CA GLN A 40 -2.18 4.09 -3.33
C GLN A 40 -3.60 3.84 -3.82
N ALA A 41 -4.53 4.71 -3.46
CA ALA A 41 -5.90 4.68 -3.94
C ALA A 41 -6.58 6.05 -3.81
N VAL A 42 -7.68 6.25 -4.52
CA VAL A 42 -8.61 7.36 -4.26
C VAL A 42 -9.77 6.84 -3.42
N ILE A 43 -9.96 7.42 -2.23
CA ILE A 43 -10.99 7.08 -1.25
C ILE A 43 -11.68 8.38 -0.85
N ASP A 44 -13.01 8.44 -0.98
CA ASP A 44 -13.81 9.65 -0.74
C ASP A 44 -13.35 10.91 -1.52
N GLY A 45 -12.69 10.70 -2.67
CA GLY A 45 -12.16 11.78 -3.51
C GLY A 45 -10.73 12.21 -3.16
N ASP A 46 -10.20 11.76 -2.03
CA ASP A 46 -8.82 12.02 -1.61
C ASP A 46 -7.91 10.89 -2.06
N THR A 47 -6.71 11.25 -2.54
CA THR A 47 -5.67 10.26 -2.81
C THR A 47 -4.98 9.91 -1.50
N VAL A 48 -5.04 8.63 -1.13
CA VAL A 48 -4.36 8.04 0.01
C VAL A 48 -3.14 7.31 -0.52
N THR A 49 -1.97 7.60 0.05
CA THR A 49 -0.71 6.98 -0.35
C THR A 49 0.11 6.58 0.88
N TYR A 50 0.45 5.31 0.97
CA TYR A 50 1.33 4.74 2.00
C TYR A 50 2.54 4.12 1.32
N GLN A 51 3.75 4.43 1.76
CA GLN A 51 4.98 4.05 1.05
C GLN A 51 6.06 3.65 2.04
N GLU A 52 6.74 2.54 1.78
CA GLU A 52 7.84 2.12 2.65
C GLU A 52 8.94 3.20 2.70
N GLY A 53 9.39 3.54 3.91
CA GLY A 53 10.44 4.53 4.16
C GLY A 53 9.96 5.99 4.13
N VAL A 54 8.68 6.25 3.85
CA VAL A 54 8.09 7.60 3.91
C VAL A 54 7.22 7.70 5.16
N SER A 55 7.40 8.74 5.97
CA SER A 55 6.64 8.95 7.21
C SER A 55 6.64 7.74 8.16
N ASP A 56 7.78 7.04 8.25
CA ASP A 56 7.97 5.83 9.05
C ASP A 56 7.06 4.64 8.68
N TYR A 57 6.52 4.61 7.47
CA TYR A 57 5.80 3.43 6.99
C TYR A 57 6.77 2.30 6.65
N GLY A 58 6.33 1.08 6.96
CA GLY A 58 7.01 -0.14 6.56
C GLY A 58 6.01 -1.14 5.99
N GLN A 59 6.57 -2.23 5.46
CA GLN A 59 5.75 -3.27 4.87
C GLN A 59 5.57 -4.46 5.83
N ILE A 60 4.32 -4.91 5.95
CA ILE A 60 3.95 -6.18 6.55
C ILE A 60 3.75 -7.18 5.41
N VAL A 61 4.46 -8.30 5.51
CA VAL A 61 4.31 -9.46 4.62
C VAL A 61 3.90 -10.65 5.46
N GLY A 62 2.84 -11.32 5.03
CA GLY A 62 2.37 -12.51 5.69
C GLY A 62 1.21 -13.14 4.95
N ASP A 63 0.50 -13.99 5.68
CA ASP A 63 -0.73 -14.62 5.24
C ASP A 63 -1.82 -14.21 6.23
N PHE A 64 -2.89 -13.56 5.75
CA PHE A 64 -3.94 -13.07 6.65
C PHE A 64 -4.55 -14.23 7.43
N TRP A 65 -4.59 -15.40 6.79
CA TRP A 65 -5.02 -16.65 7.37
C TRP A 65 -4.83 -17.78 6.34
N GLY A 66 -3.88 -18.69 6.58
CA GLY A 66 -3.79 -19.98 5.88
C GLY A 66 -4.73 -21.00 6.55
N GLY A 67 -6.03 -20.70 6.55
CA GLY A 67 -7.00 -21.39 7.40
C GLY A 67 -7.70 -22.55 6.72
N ARG A 68 -8.09 -23.55 7.52
CA ARG A 68 -9.04 -24.57 7.06
C ARG A 68 -10.38 -23.91 6.77
N ILE A 69 -10.98 -24.25 5.64
CA ILE A 69 -12.34 -23.86 5.25
C ILE A 69 -13.17 -25.13 5.01
N PRO A 70 -14.50 -25.05 4.90
CA PRO A 70 -15.29 -26.21 4.49
C PRO A 70 -14.78 -26.79 3.17
N GLY A 71 -14.29 -28.03 3.21
CA GLY A 71 -13.79 -28.74 2.03
C GLY A 71 -12.33 -28.46 1.64
N GLY A 72 -11.55 -27.71 2.42
CA GLY A 72 -10.15 -27.46 2.06
C GLY A 72 -9.41 -26.44 2.93
N TYR A 73 -8.52 -25.69 2.28
CA TYR A 73 -7.70 -24.63 2.86
C TYR A 73 -7.81 -23.39 2.00
N GLN A 74 -7.94 -22.23 2.62
CA GLN A 74 -7.77 -20.94 1.96
C GLN A 74 -6.42 -20.35 2.37
N TYR A 75 -5.69 -19.82 1.40
CA TYR A 75 -4.52 -18.98 1.66
C TYR A 75 -4.79 -17.57 1.17
N ALA A 76 -4.19 -16.62 1.88
CA ALA A 76 -4.31 -15.21 1.61
C ALA A 76 -2.94 -14.52 1.78
N PRO A 77 -1.94 -14.86 0.95
CA PRO A 77 -0.71 -14.08 0.89
C PRO A 77 -1.06 -12.62 0.65
N PHE A 78 -0.45 -11.73 1.41
CA PHE A 78 -0.74 -10.32 1.36
C PHE A 78 0.50 -9.45 1.47
N THR A 79 0.32 -8.23 1.01
CA THR A 79 1.18 -7.08 1.32
C THR A 79 0.34 -6.05 2.04
N CYS A 80 0.90 -5.43 3.08
CA CYS A 80 0.29 -4.29 3.75
C CYS A 80 1.33 -3.20 4.01
N LEU A 81 0.98 -1.95 3.74
CA LEU A 81 1.76 -0.78 4.14
C LEU A 81 1.08 -0.19 5.38
N ALA A 82 1.85 -0.06 6.46
CA ALA A 82 1.39 0.46 7.75
C ALA A 82 2.49 1.31 8.40
N SER A 83 2.11 2.12 9.38
CA SER A 83 3.06 2.85 10.23
C SER A 83 4.04 1.89 10.92
N ALA A 84 5.18 2.40 11.39
CA ALA A 84 6.16 1.61 12.14
C ALA A 84 5.54 0.88 13.35
N GLU A 85 4.57 1.49 14.02
CA GLU A 85 3.84 0.86 15.12
C GLU A 85 2.98 -0.31 14.63
N GLY A 86 2.25 -0.13 13.52
CA GLY A 86 1.46 -1.19 12.88
C GLY A 86 2.31 -2.36 12.39
N VAL A 87 3.51 -2.07 11.86
CA VAL A 87 4.48 -3.10 11.45
C VAL A 87 4.99 -3.91 12.64
N ALA A 88 5.31 -3.24 13.75
CA ALA A 88 5.84 -3.88 14.95
C ALA A 88 4.78 -4.68 15.72
N ASN A 89 3.55 -4.20 15.76
CA ASN A 89 2.47 -4.79 16.54
C ASN A 89 1.11 -4.60 15.84
N PRO A 90 0.78 -5.42 14.83
CA PRO A 90 -0.43 -5.24 14.04
C PRO A 90 -1.70 -5.52 14.86
N GLY A 91 -2.57 -4.52 14.93
CA GLY A 91 -3.90 -4.59 15.54
C GLY A 91 -4.74 -3.40 15.07
N PRO A 92 -6.06 -3.38 15.30
CA PRO A 92 -6.94 -2.36 14.71
C PRO A 92 -6.51 -0.91 14.97
N ASN A 93 -6.03 -0.62 16.19
CA ASN A 93 -5.59 0.73 16.56
C ASN A 93 -4.23 1.10 15.95
N THR A 94 -3.30 0.14 15.83
CA THR A 94 -1.94 0.38 15.32
C THR A 94 -1.86 0.31 13.80
N LEU A 95 -2.85 -0.33 13.18
CA LEU A 95 -3.07 -0.36 11.75
C LEU A 95 -3.86 0.86 11.24
N ALA A 96 -4.21 1.83 12.08
CA ALA A 96 -4.79 3.07 11.61
C ALA A 96 -3.96 3.66 10.47
N GLU A 97 -4.64 4.13 9.42
CA GLU A 97 -4.01 4.61 8.18
C GLU A 97 -3.13 3.55 7.50
N SER A 98 -3.64 2.34 7.29
CA SER A 98 -2.91 1.29 6.58
C SER A 98 -3.69 0.72 5.40
N GLY A 99 -3.00 0.15 4.43
CA GLY A 99 -3.60 -0.45 3.24
C GLY A 99 -3.03 -1.83 2.97
N ALA A 100 -3.90 -2.82 2.79
CA ALA A 100 -3.55 -4.21 2.55
C ALA A 100 -4.27 -4.79 1.32
N VAL A 101 -3.54 -5.61 0.57
CA VAL A 101 -4.07 -6.33 -0.59
C VAL A 101 -3.59 -7.78 -0.56
N ALA A 102 -4.50 -8.71 -0.81
CA ALA A 102 -4.23 -10.15 -0.82
C ALA A 102 -4.76 -10.83 -2.09
N ILE A 103 -4.17 -11.98 -2.42
CA ILE A 103 -4.68 -12.90 -3.45
C ILE A 103 -5.20 -14.15 -2.74
N LEU A 104 -6.52 -14.36 -2.76
CA LEU A 104 -7.19 -15.48 -2.13
C LEU A 104 -7.18 -16.70 -3.05
N VAL A 105 -6.72 -17.83 -2.52
CA VAL A 105 -6.63 -19.10 -3.23
C VAL A 105 -7.12 -20.24 -2.35
N ASN A 106 -7.91 -21.15 -2.92
CA ASN A 106 -8.45 -22.32 -2.23
C ASN A 106 -7.83 -23.60 -2.77
N THR A 107 -7.55 -24.55 -1.88
CA THR A 107 -7.00 -25.87 -2.22
C THR A 107 -7.76 -26.96 -1.45
N THR A 108 -7.79 -28.18 -1.97
CA THR A 108 -8.42 -29.33 -1.29
C THR A 108 -7.51 -29.97 -0.24
N SER A 109 -6.22 -29.65 -0.26
CA SER A 109 -5.18 -30.20 0.61
C SER A 109 -4.13 -29.14 0.94
N GLU A 110 -3.50 -29.26 2.09
CA GLU A 110 -2.51 -28.30 2.58
C GLU A 110 -1.26 -28.22 1.68
N ALA A 111 -0.79 -27.00 1.41
CA ALA A 111 0.42 -26.70 0.65
C ALA A 111 1.62 -26.72 1.59
N ASN A 112 2.13 -27.92 1.87
CA ASN A 112 3.18 -28.16 2.87
C ASN A 112 4.60 -27.82 2.41
N THR A 113 4.77 -27.21 1.24
CA THR A 113 6.09 -26.82 0.73
C THR A 113 6.04 -25.41 0.17
N TYR A 114 7.15 -24.69 0.27
CA TYR A 114 7.30 -23.39 -0.36
C TYR A 114 6.92 -23.43 -1.83
N ALA A 115 7.44 -24.40 -2.60
CA ALA A 115 7.16 -24.53 -4.03
C ALA A 115 5.66 -24.72 -4.33
N ALA A 116 4.95 -25.51 -3.52
CA ALA A 116 3.50 -25.67 -3.67
C ALA A 116 2.76 -24.38 -3.33
N TYR A 117 3.16 -23.70 -2.25
CA TYR A 117 2.55 -22.47 -1.77
C TYR A 117 2.75 -21.29 -2.74
N SER A 118 4.00 -21.07 -3.16
CA SER A 118 4.39 -19.97 -4.04
C SER A 118 3.80 -20.06 -5.45
N ALA A 119 3.35 -21.25 -5.84
CA ALA A 119 2.70 -21.49 -7.13
C ALA A 119 1.19 -21.23 -7.12
N LEU A 120 0.57 -21.02 -5.95
CA LEU A 120 -0.88 -20.81 -5.87
C LEU A 120 -1.32 -19.46 -6.46
N PRO A 121 -0.71 -18.31 -6.10
CA PRO A 121 -1.11 -17.04 -6.67
C PRO A 121 -0.68 -16.94 -8.13
N THR A 122 -1.54 -16.37 -8.97
CA THR A 122 -1.25 -16.19 -10.40
C THR A 122 -1.58 -14.78 -10.86
N THR A 123 -0.93 -14.32 -11.91
CA THR A 123 -1.20 -13.02 -12.54
C THR A 123 -2.57 -13.02 -13.25
N GLY A 124 -2.98 -11.85 -13.75
CA GLY A 124 -4.19 -11.65 -14.53
C GLY A 124 -5.38 -11.10 -13.73
N VAL A 125 -6.54 -11.08 -14.39
CA VAL A 125 -7.80 -10.60 -13.81
C VAL A 125 -8.30 -11.59 -12.76
N LYS A 126 -8.71 -11.06 -11.60
CA LYS A 126 -9.37 -11.80 -10.53
C LYS A 126 -10.72 -11.17 -10.24
N ASP A 127 -11.69 -12.00 -9.88
CA ASP A 127 -12.88 -11.52 -9.19
C ASP A 127 -12.49 -11.03 -7.79
N ILE A 128 -13.36 -10.27 -7.14
CA ILE A 128 -13.21 -9.99 -5.71
C ILE A 128 -13.64 -11.25 -4.95
N GLY A 129 -12.73 -11.75 -4.12
CA GLY A 129 -12.94 -12.94 -3.32
C GLY A 129 -13.56 -12.65 -1.95
N LEU A 130 -13.72 -13.71 -1.18
CA LEU A 130 -14.23 -13.66 0.18
C LEU A 130 -13.22 -14.36 1.10
N LEU A 131 -12.58 -13.57 1.97
CA LEU A 131 -11.65 -14.08 2.97
C LEU A 131 -12.45 -14.72 4.11
N ALA A 132 -12.30 -16.01 4.34
CA ALA A 132 -12.83 -16.63 5.54
C ALA A 132 -12.00 -16.16 6.75
N ARG A 133 -12.67 -15.84 7.86
CA ARG A 133 -12.03 -15.46 9.14
C ARG A 133 -12.12 -16.61 10.16
N THR A 134 -13.02 -17.55 9.93
CA THR A 134 -13.19 -18.76 10.73
C THR A 134 -13.32 -20.00 9.85
N THR A 135 -13.13 -21.19 10.43
CA THR A 135 -13.24 -22.46 9.70
C THR A 135 -14.64 -22.80 9.21
N PHE A 136 -15.64 -21.99 9.57
CA PHE A 136 -17.03 -22.17 9.20
C PHE A 136 -17.50 -21.15 8.16
N ASP A 137 -16.70 -20.13 7.88
CA ASP A 137 -17.06 -19.08 6.93
C ASP A 137 -17.01 -19.63 5.50
N SER A 138 -17.88 -19.09 4.65
CA SER A 138 -17.71 -19.26 3.21
C SER A 138 -16.45 -18.56 2.74
N ALA A 139 -15.77 -19.15 1.77
CA ALA A 139 -14.55 -18.62 1.19
C ALA A 139 -14.67 -18.60 -0.34
N ALA A 140 -14.18 -17.56 -0.98
CA ALA A 140 -14.10 -17.45 -2.43
C ALA A 140 -12.71 -16.98 -2.85
N ILE A 141 -12.19 -17.57 -3.93
CA ILE A 141 -10.93 -17.15 -4.55
C ILE A 141 -11.09 -15.77 -5.17
N GLY A 142 -10.01 -15.00 -5.25
CA GLY A 142 -10.06 -13.67 -5.85
C GLY A 142 -9.11 -12.67 -5.21
N GLY A 143 -9.29 -11.39 -5.53
CA GLY A 143 -8.63 -10.29 -4.86
C GLY A 143 -9.33 -9.92 -3.55
N TYR A 144 -8.55 -9.49 -2.56
CA TYR A 144 -9.06 -8.96 -1.31
C TYR A 144 -8.35 -7.65 -1.00
N VAL A 145 -9.12 -6.65 -0.57
CA VAL A 145 -8.60 -5.34 -0.17
C VAL A 145 -9.11 -5.03 1.23
N SER A 146 -8.21 -4.54 2.09
CA SER A 146 -8.52 -4.00 3.40
C SER A 146 -7.79 -2.67 3.59
N TRP A 147 -8.48 -1.68 4.12
CA TRP A 147 -7.95 -0.36 4.42
C TRP A 147 -8.42 0.06 5.80
N TYR A 148 -7.51 0.51 6.64
CA TYR A 148 -7.84 1.07 7.94
C TYR A 148 -7.80 2.59 7.86
N ASP A 149 -8.89 3.24 8.25
CA ASP A 149 -8.93 4.69 8.29
C ASP A 149 -8.15 5.26 9.48
N ALA A 150 -8.08 6.58 9.59
CA ALA A 150 -7.40 7.27 10.70
C ALA A 150 -8.04 7.01 12.07
N GLY A 151 -9.29 6.52 12.10
CA GLY A 151 -9.98 6.10 13.32
C GLY A 151 -9.73 4.63 13.69
N GLY A 152 -8.94 3.89 12.90
CA GLY A 152 -8.69 2.46 13.09
C GLY A 152 -9.88 1.57 12.68
N VAL A 153 -10.85 2.09 11.92
CA VAL A 153 -11.95 1.28 11.39
C VAL A 153 -11.45 0.53 10.16
N GLU A 154 -11.62 -0.80 10.15
CA GLU A 154 -11.34 -1.63 8.98
C GLU A 154 -12.45 -1.49 7.93
N TRP A 155 -12.06 -1.12 6.72
CA TRP A 155 -12.89 -1.11 5.52
C TRP A 155 -12.41 -2.18 4.56
N THR A 156 -13.26 -3.13 4.20
CA THR A 156 -12.84 -4.32 3.46
C THR A 156 -13.85 -4.77 2.41
N THR A 157 -13.36 -5.41 1.34
CA THR A 157 -14.20 -6.03 0.30
C THR A 157 -15.07 -7.18 0.82
N ASN A 158 -14.78 -7.72 2.01
CA ASN A 158 -15.56 -8.80 2.62
C ASN A 158 -16.97 -8.40 3.07
N GLY A 159 -17.26 -7.11 3.24
CA GLY A 159 -18.47 -6.64 3.91
C GLY A 159 -19.70 -6.44 3.01
N GLY A 160 -19.61 -6.71 1.70
CA GLY A 160 -20.77 -6.48 0.82
C GLY A 160 -20.58 -6.80 -0.67
N VAL A 161 -21.63 -6.47 -1.44
CA VAL A 161 -21.75 -6.78 -2.86
C VAL A 161 -20.98 -5.77 -3.72
N GLN A 162 -20.08 -6.27 -4.54
CA GLN A 162 -19.28 -5.42 -5.44
C GLN A 162 -20.08 -4.91 -6.64
N ASN A 163 -19.85 -3.66 -7.04
CA ASN A 163 -20.42 -3.07 -8.25
C ASN A 163 -19.32 -2.78 -9.28
N ASN A 164 -19.24 -3.58 -10.34
CA ASN A 164 -18.22 -3.50 -11.39
C ASN A 164 -16.77 -3.42 -10.86
N PRO A 165 -16.36 -4.35 -9.96
CA PRO A 165 -15.00 -4.31 -9.44
C PRO A 165 -13.98 -4.63 -10.54
N SER A 166 -12.76 -4.16 -10.35
CA SER A 166 -11.59 -4.55 -11.11
C SER A 166 -10.49 -4.96 -10.14
N PHE A 167 -9.88 -6.12 -10.37
CA PHE A 167 -8.70 -6.55 -9.64
C PHE A 167 -7.77 -7.28 -10.60
N VAL A 168 -6.59 -6.72 -10.85
CA VAL A 168 -5.66 -7.23 -11.85
C VAL A 168 -4.28 -7.34 -11.22
N VAL A 169 -3.80 -8.58 -11.09
CA VAL A 169 -2.42 -8.86 -10.69
C VAL A 169 -1.55 -8.68 -11.93
N THR A 170 -0.84 -7.56 -12.01
CA THR A 170 -0.08 -7.14 -13.18
C THR A 170 1.32 -7.73 -13.22
N ASP A 171 1.92 -7.97 -12.06
CA ASP A 171 3.22 -8.61 -11.92
C ASP A 171 3.22 -9.53 -10.70
N LEU A 172 3.88 -10.68 -10.86
CA LEU A 172 4.22 -11.58 -9.77
C LEU A 172 5.59 -12.18 -10.11
N SER A 173 6.63 -11.66 -9.46
CA SER A 173 8.02 -11.98 -9.77
C SER A 173 8.73 -12.58 -8.56
N ASP A 174 9.75 -13.39 -8.84
CA ASP A 174 10.63 -13.92 -7.78
C ASP A 174 11.41 -12.79 -7.13
N PHE A 175 11.60 -12.93 -5.81
CA PHE A 175 12.33 -11.99 -4.97
C PHE A 175 12.97 -12.78 -3.84
N GLU A 176 14.09 -12.32 -3.31
CA GLU A 176 14.69 -12.97 -2.16
C GLU A 176 15.24 -11.89 -1.23
N ASP A 177 14.49 -11.60 -0.17
CA ASP A 177 14.94 -10.71 0.91
C ASP A 177 15.46 -11.53 2.07
N ASN A 178 16.77 -11.79 2.03
CA ASN A 178 17.50 -12.46 3.10
C ASN A 178 17.74 -11.58 4.34
N GLY A 179 17.25 -10.33 4.34
CA GLY A 179 17.31 -9.41 5.49
C GLY A 179 16.16 -9.61 6.49
N TRP A 180 15.12 -10.36 6.14
CA TRP A 180 13.95 -10.63 6.98
C TRP A 180 13.85 -12.13 7.32
N THR A 181 13.33 -12.46 8.52
CA THR A 181 13.10 -13.85 8.93
C THR A 181 11.65 -14.05 9.41
N PRO A 182 10.86 -14.96 8.81
CA PRO A 182 11.12 -15.63 7.53
C PRO A 182 11.23 -14.63 6.35
N ALA A 183 11.97 -15.02 5.32
CA ALA A 183 12.23 -14.21 4.14
C ALA A 183 10.95 -14.00 3.32
N SER A 184 10.92 -12.91 2.55
CA SER A 184 9.90 -12.70 1.52
C SER A 184 10.42 -13.23 0.19
N HIS A 185 9.58 -13.95 -0.55
CA HIS A 185 10.03 -14.70 -1.72
C HIS A 185 9.43 -14.25 -3.05
N LYS A 186 8.45 -13.34 -3.02
CA LYS A 186 7.83 -12.75 -4.22
C LYS A 186 7.68 -11.23 -4.09
N LEU A 187 7.63 -10.56 -5.22
CA LEU A 187 7.03 -9.24 -5.36
C LEU A 187 5.71 -9.36 -6.10
N VAL A 188 4.72 -8.56 -5.70
CA VAL A 188 3.44 -8.45 -6.39
C VAL A 188 3.20 -7.02 -6.82
N SER A 189 2.57 -6.83 -7.98
CA SER A 189 1.95 -5.55 -8.37
C SER A 189 0.50 -5.79 -8.75
N ILE A 190 -0.41 -4.98 -8.21
CA ILE A 190 -1.86 -5.15 -8.40
C ILE A 190 -2.50 -3.79 -8.66
N ASN A 191 -3.36 -3.73 -9.67
CA ASN A 191 -4.27 -2.62 -9.90
C ASN A 191 -5.68 -3.04 -9.50
N PHE A 192 -6.41 -2.16 -8.81
CA PHE A 192 -7.74 -2.49 -8.33
C PHE A 192 -8.69 -1.28 -8.25
N SER A 193 -9.99 -1.57 -8.32
CA SER A 193 -11.09 -0.67 -8.06
C SER A 193 -12.22 -1.50 -7.47
N CYS A 194 -12.75 -1.13 -6.32
CA CYS A 194 -13.72 -1.94 -5.59
C CYS A 194 -14.51 -1.12 -4.58
N THR A 195 -15.61 -1.68 -4.11
CA THR A 195 -16.34 -1.16 -2.95
C THR A 195 -15.79 -1.82 -1.69
N ILE A 196 -15.45 -1.03 -0.67
CA ILE A 196 -15.03 -1.50 0.65
C ILE A 196 -16.06 -1.12 1.71
N TYR A 197 -16.22 -1.96 2.72
CA TYR A 197 -17.27 -1.86 3.72
C TYR A 197 -16.73 -1.87 5.13
N ASP A 198 -17.31 -1.05 6.00
CA ASP A 198 -17.05 -1.09 7.45
C ASP A 198 -17.88 -2.22 8.12
N PRO A 199 -17.66 -2.50 9.42
CA PRO A 199 -18.45 -3.50 10.16
C PRO A 199 -19.95 -3.19 10.28
N ASN A 200 -20.36 -1.95 10.03
CA ASN A 200 -21.76 -1.52 10.08
C ASN A 200 -22.45 -1.63 8.70
N GLY A 201 -21.74 -2.02 7.65
CA GLY A 201 -22.23 -2.09 6.28
C GLY A 201 -22.24 -0.76 5.53
N ASN A 202 -21.64 0.30 6.09
CA ASN A 202 -21.36 1.52 5.33
C ASN A 202 -20.31 1.21 4.27
N SER A 203 -20.37 1.89 3.13
CA SER A 203 -19.49 1.61 1.99
C SER A 203 -18.72 2.83 1.52
N LYS A 204 -17.52 2.60 0.99
CA LYS A 204 -16.72 3.58 0.24
C LYS A 204 -16.31 2.97 -1.10
N GLU A 205 -16.20 3.83 -2.10
CA GLU A 205 -15.61 3.46 -3.39
C GLU A 205 -14.11 3.71 -3.35
N LEU A 206 -13.34 2.67 -3.67
CA LEU A 206 -11.91 2.75 -3.86
C LEU A 206 -11.64 2.68 -5.35
N THR A 207 -11.06 3.73 -5.91
CA THR A 207 -10.73 3.82 -7.34
C THR A 207 -9.25 4.10 -7.57
N GLY A 208 -8.75 3.77 -8.76
CA GLY A 208 -7.35 4.00 -9.12
C GLY A 208 -6.34 3.28 -8.21
N GLY A 209 -6.78 2.21 -7.54
CA GLY A 209 -5.98 1.45 -6.58
C GLY A 209 -4.77 0.82 -7.24
N ARG A 210 -3.60 0.99 -6.64
CA ARG A 210 -2.33 0.40 -7.04
C ARG A 210 -1.54 -0.01 -5.81
N VAL A 211 -0.99 -1.20 -5.85
CA VAL A 211 -0.07 -1.69 -4.81
C VAL A 211 1.13 -2.34 -5.47
N ARG A 212 2.31 -2.13 -4.88
CA ARG A 212 3.50 -2.92 -5.14
C ARG A 212 4.12 -3.27 -3.79
N GLY A 213 4.47 -4.53 -3.59
CA GLY A 213 5.01 -4.96 -2.31
C GLY A 213 5.61 -6.36 -2.35
N ARG A 214 6.50 -6.62 -1.39
CA ARG A 214 6.88 -7.97 -0.96
C ARG A 214 5.65 -8.82 -0.63
N PHE A 215 5.70 -10.09 -1.03
CA PHE A 215 4.55 -10.99 -1.06
C PHE A 215 5.06 -12.41 -0.81
N ILE A 216 4.22 -13.26 -0.20
CA ILE A 216 4.58 -14.63 0.21
C ILE A 216 5.78 -14.65 1.18
N ARG A 217 5.49 -15.01 2.43
CA ARG A 217 6.48 -15.24 3.46
C ARG A 217 6.49 -16.74 3.80
N TRP A 218 7.67 -17.37 3.79
CA TRP A 218 7.83 -18.79 4.09
C TRP A 218 9.16 -19.04 4.81
#